data_AF-A0A526XNA0-F1
#
_entry.id   AF-A0A526XNA0-F1
#
_cell.length_a   1.000
_cell.length_b   1.000
_cell.length_c   1.000
_cell.angle_alpha   90.00
_cell.angle_beta   90.00
_cell.angle_gamma   90.00
#
_symmetry.space_group_name_H-M   'P 1'
#
loop_
_entity.id
_entity.type
_entity.pdbx_description
1 polymer ?
#
loop_
_entity_poly.entity_id
_entity_poly.type
_entity_poly.pdbx_seq_one_letter_code
_entity_poly.pdbx_strand_id
1 'polypeptide(L)'
;IRVADQRIGDIRAQAAALLIGQDRLNGILDRYGDETVVEAIAELRRRAAEQMRANISAIPDGIYRSQAFVDSDGVVNEPLTIALAVE
;
A
#
# COMPACT_ATOMS: atom_id res chain seq x y z
N ILE A 1 13.80 -12.22 -25.07
CA ILE A 1 14.22 -11.37 -23.92
C ILE A 1 13.93 -9.91 -24.28
N ARG A 2 12.83 -9.34 -23.77
CA ARG A 2 12.40 -7.92 -23.94
C ARG A 2 12.48 -7.14 -22.60
N VAL A 3 13.28 -7.65 -21.67
CA VAL A 3 13.17 -7.34 -20.24
C VAL A 3 13.98 -6.10 -19.84
N ALA A 4 15.06 -5.77 -20.55
CA ALA A 4 15.93 -4.66 -20.18
C ALA A 4 15.28 -3.29 -20.47
N ASP A 5 14.73 -3.08 -21.67
CA ASP A 5 14.16 -1.80 -22.08
C ASP A 5 12.88 -1.45 -21.30
N GLN A 6 12.03 -2.46 -21.02
CA GLN A 6 10.82 -2.27 -20.21
C GLN A 6 11.16 -1.87 -18.77
N ARG A 7 12.17 -2.51 -18.16
CA ARG A 7 12.63 -2.14 -16.80
C ARG A 7 13.17 -0.72 -16.74
N ILE A 8 13.91 -0.26 -17.76
CA ILE A 8 14.40 1.12 -17.84
C ILE A 8 13.23 2.10 -18.03
N GLY A 9 12.22 1.71 -18.82
CA GLY A 9 10.97 2.46 -18.97
C GLY A 9 10.25 2.68 -17.65
N ASP A 10 10.07 1.62 -16.86
CA ASP A 10 9.40 1.70 -15.56
C ASP A 10 10.18 2.58 -14.57
N ILE A 11 11.49 2.44 -14.52
CA ILE A 11 12.35 3.28 -13.65
C ILE A 11 12.23 4.76 -14.03
N ARG A 12 12.25 5.07 -15.33
CA ARG A 12 12.08 6.46 -15.81
C ARG A 12 10.69 6.99 -15.49
N ALA A 13 9.65 6.17 -15.65
CA ALA A 13 8.28 6.55 -15.32
C ALA A 13 8.11 6.82 -13.81
N GLN A 14 8.68 5.96 -12.95
CA GLN A 14 8.69 6.16 -11.51
C GLN A 14 9.44 7.42 -11.09
N ALA A 15 10.62 7.68 -11.68
CA ALA A 15 11.38 8.90 -11.42
C ALA A 15 10.61 10.17 -11.83
N ALA A 16 9.98 10.15 -13.01
CA ALA A 16 9.14 11.26 -13.46
C ALA A 16 7.93 11.49 -12.54
N ALA A 17 7.30 10.41 -12.05
CA ALA A 17 6.20 10.51 -11.10
C ALA A 17 6.63 11.15 -9.77
N LEU A 18 7.83 10.81 -9.28
CA LEU A 18 8.39 11.42 -8.07
C LEU A 18 8.65 12.92 -8.24
N LEU A 19 9.22 13.35 -9.37
CA LEU A 19 9.47 14.77 -9.65
C LEU A 19 8.15 15.57 -9.68
N ILE A 20 7.13 15.06 -10.37
CA ILE A 20 5.81 15.71 -10.40
C ILE A 20 5.18 15.74 -8.99
N GLY A 21 5.36 14.66 -8.22
CA GLY A 21 4.89 14.58 -6.85
C GLY A 21 5.55 15.62 -5.95
N GLN A 22 6.85 15.83 -6.09
CA GLN A 22 7.62 16.85 -5.37
C GLN A 22 7.11 18.26 -5.69
N ASP A 23 6.95 18.60 -6.97
CA ASP A 23 6.48 19.94 -7.37
C ASP A 23 5.09 20.23 -6.81
N ARG A 24 4.20 19.23 -6.82
CA ARG A 24 2.84 19.36 -6.26
C ARG A 24 2.86 19.50 -4.74
N LEU A 25 3.69 18.72 -4.05
CA LEU A 25 3.82 18.82 -2.60
C LEU A 25 4.36 20.20 -2.20
N ASN A 26 5.39 20.68 -2.89
CA ASN A 26 5.93 22.02 -2.67
C ASN A 26 4.86 23.09 -2.90
N GLY A 27 4.07 23.00 -3.98
CA GLY A 27 2.97 23.95 -4.20
C GLY A 27 1.88 23.95 -3.12
N ILE A 28 1.66 22.82 -2.43
CA ILE A 28 0.76 22.75 -1.27
C ILE A 28 1.41 23.39 -0.05
N LEU A 29 2.68 23.11 0.20
CA LEU A 29 3.46 23.70 1.31
C LEU A 29 3.57 25.22 1.16
N ASP A 30 3.89 25.73 -0.03
CA ASP A 30 3.96 27.16 -0.34
C ASP A 30 2.63 27.87 -0.09
N ARG A 31 1.51 27.19 -0.36
CA ARG A 31 0.17 27.76 -0.23
C ARG A 31 -0.37 27.76 1.20
N TYR A 32 -0.08 26.72 1.98
CA TYR A 32 -0.73 26.48 3.28
C TYR A 32 0.23 26.46 4.47
N GLY A 33 1.54 26.40 4.23
CA GLY A 33 2.58 26.30 5.25
C GLY A 33 2.75 24.89 5.80
N ASP A 34 3.95 24.63 6.32
CA ASP A 34 4.37 23.31 6.81
C ASP A 34 3.46 22.79 7.94
N GLU A 35 3.16 23.63 8.93
CA GLU A 35 2.36 23.26 10.10
C GLU A 35 0.96 22.77 9.70
N THR A 36 0.25 23.57 8.88
CA THR A 36 -1.09 23.21 8.37
C THR A 36 -1.07 21.89 7.61
N VAL A 37 -0.05 21.66 6.78
CA VAL A 37 0.05 20.44 5.96
C VAL A 37 0.33 19.22 6.83
N VAL A 38 1.20 19.35 7.84
CA VAL A 38 1.49 18.28 8.81
C VAL A 38 0.23 17.92 9.61
N GLU A 39 -0.50 18.92 10.10
CA GLU A 39 -1.76 18.70 10.82
C GLU A 39 -2.81 18.02 9.94
N ALA A 40 -2.95 18.45 8.69
CA ALA A 40 -3.86 17.83 7.73
C ALA A 40 -3.51 16.36 7.47
N ILE A 41 -2.24 16.02 7.30
CA ILE A 41 -1.78 14.64 7.13
C ILE A 41 -2.12 13.79 8.37
N ALA A 42 -1.89 14.33 9.57
CA ALA A 42 -2.23 13.63 10.81
C ALA A 42 -3.74 13.37 10.92
N GLU A 43 -4.55 14.37 10.59
CA GLU A 43 -6.01 14.26 10.61
C GLU A 43 -6.54 13.24 9.58
N LEU A 44 -5.98 13.23 8.37
CA LEU A 44 -6.31 12.22 7.35
C LEU A 44 -6.02 10.80 7.85
N ARG A 45 -4.87 10.58 8.50
CA ARG A 45 -4.52 9.28 9.08
C ARG A 45 -5.48 8.88 10.20
N ARG A 46 -5.84 9.82 11.08
CA ARG A 46 -6.78 9.56 12.18
C ARG A 46 -8.15 9.13 11.64
N ARG A 47 -8.70 9.87 10.68
CA ARG A 47 -9.98 9.53 10.04
C ARG A 47 -9.95 8.20 9.31
N ALA A 48 -8.86 7.90 8.59
CA ALA A 48 -8.70 6.63 7.91
C ALA A 48 -8.67 5.45 8.91
N ALA A 49 -7.97 5.61 10.04
CA ALA A 49 -7.94 4.60 11.09
C ALA A 49 -9.31 4.41 11.78
N GLU A 50 -10.03 5.50 12.04
CA GLU A 50 -11.39 5.46 12.58
C GLU A 50 -12.36 4.74 11.63
N GLN A 51 -12.31 5.08 10.34
CA GLN A 51 -13.13 4.44 9.32
C GLN A 51 -12.81 2.94 9.18
N MET A 52 -11.52 2.59 9.20
CA MET A 52 -11.10 1.19 9.14
C MET A 52 -11.62 0.42 10.37
N ARG A 53 -11.48 0.96 11.58
CA ARG A 53 -12.00 0.33 12.80
C ARG A 53 -13.52 0.19 12.77
N ALA A 54 -14.24 1.21 12.30
CA ALA A 54 -15.70 1.14 12.17
C ALA A 54 -16.12 0.02 11.21
N ASN A 55 -15.44 -0.12 10.07
CA ASN A 55 -15.71 -1.20 9.12
C ASN A 55 -15.40 -2.58 9.71
N ILE A 56 -14.28 -2.71 10.43
CA ILE A 56 -13.89 -3.96 11.11
C ILE A 56 -14.90 -4.32 12.20
N SER A 57 -15.39 -3.35 12.98
CA SER A 57 -16.37 -3.62 14.06
C SER A 57 -17.71 -4.16 13.59
N ALA A 58 -18.02 -4.08 12.29
CA ALA A 58 -19.20 -4.70 11.71
C ALA A 58 -19.01 -6.22 11.47
N ILE A 59 -17.78 -6.72 11.53
CA ILE A 59 -17.43 -8.13 11.43
C ILE A 59 -17.59 -8.75 12.83
N PRO A 60 -18.33 -9.86 12.98
CA PRO A 60 -18.47 -10.53 14.27
C PRO A 60 -17.13 -10.98 14.85
N ASP A 61 -16.96 -10.88 16.17
CA ASP A 61 -15.77 -11.40 16.84
C ASP A 61 -15.65 -12.92 16.63
N GLY A 62 -14.44 -13.38 16.31
CA GLY A 62 -14.15 -14.80 16.12
C GLY A 62 -12.85 -15.04 15.40
N ILE A 63 -12.43 -16.30 15.35
CA ILE A 63 -11.22 -16.71 14.63
C ILE A 63 -11.61 -17.16 13.22
N TYR A 64 -11.28 -16.34 12.23
CA TYR A 64 -11.49 -16.62 10.82
C TYR A 64 -10.31 -17.41 10.26
N ARG A 65 -10.57 -18.62 9.73
CA ARG A 65 -9.54 -19.50 9.16
C ARG A 65 -9.70 -19.63 7.65
N SER A 66 -8.57 -19.61 6.93
CA SER A 66 -8.52 -19.85 5.49
C SER A 66 -7.25 -20.60 5.12
N GLN A 67 -7.34 -21.40 4.06
CA GLN A 67 -6.21 -22.13 3.48
C GLN A 67 -6.22 -21.94 1.97
N ALA A 68 -5.07 -21.55 1.42
CA ALA A 68 -4.83 -21.46 -0.02
C ALA A 68 -3.63 -22.33 -0.40
N PHE A 69 -3.62 -22.79 -1.65
CA PHE A 69 -2.55 -23.63 -2.19
C PHE A 69 -1.95 -22.94 -3.41
N VAL A 70 -0.61 -22.98 -3.49
CA VAL A 70 0.17 -22.56 -4.64
C VAL A 70 0.88 -23.78 -5.18
N ASP A 71 0.86 -23.99 -6.50
CA ASP A 71 1.34 -25.23 -7.12
C ASP A 71 2.81 -25.54 -6.83
N SER A 72 3.67 -24.51 -6.76
CA SER A 72 5.08 -24.61 -6.37
C SER A 72 5.60 -23.24 -5.92
N ASP A 73 6.55 -23.24 -4.99
CA ASP A 73 7.28 -22.04 -4.54
C ASP A 73 8.42 -21.63 -5.51
N GLY A 74 8.63 -22.38 -6.60
CA GLY A 74 9.69 -22.15 -7.57
C GLY A 74 11.09 -22.61 -7.13
N VAL A 75 11.21 -23.22 -5.95
CA VAL A 75 12.45 -23.82 -5.42
C VAL A 75 12.31 -25.34 -5.37
N VAL A 76 11.19 -25.82 -4.84
CA VAL A 76 10.83 -27.24 -4.77
C VAL A 76 9.51 -27.45 -5.53
N ASN A 77 9.43 -28.53 -6.31
CA ASN A 77 8.22 -28.85 -7.07
C ASN A 77 7.19 -29.59 -6.19
N GLU A 78 6.79 -28.94 -5.10
CA GLU A 78 5.77 -29.39 -4.15
C GLU A 78 4.78 -28.26 -3.86
N PRO A 79 3.49 -28.56 -3.65
CA PRO A 79 2.50 -27.53 -3.34
C PRO A 79 2.80 -26.78 -2.04
N LEU A 80 2.82 -25.45 -2.12
CA LEU A 80 2.94 -24.57 -0.96
C LEU A 80 1.56 -24.25 -0.38
N THR A 81 1.38 -24.54 0.90
CA THR A 81 0.15 -24.18 1.64
C THR A 81 0.32 -22.84 2.34
N ILE A 82 -0.63 -21.92 2.12
CA ILE A 82 -0.80 -20.69 2.87
C ILE A 82 -1.97 -20.88 3.84
N ALA A 83 -1.67 -21.08 5.12
CA ALA A 83 -2.67 -21.20 6.18
C ALA A 83 -2.75 -19.89 7.00
N LEU A 84 -3.94 -19.31 7.08
CA LEU A 84 -4.21 -18.05 7.77
C LEU A 84 -5.27 -18.26 8.86
N ALA A 85 -5.00 -17.68 10.03
CA ALA A 85 -5.99 -17.42 11.07
C ALA A 85 -5.96 -15.93 11.42
N VAL A 86 -7.12 -15.28 11.43
CA VAL A 86 -7.29 -13.88 11.83
C VAL A 86 -8.25 -13.83 12.99
N GLU A 87 -7.92 -13.04 14.00
CA GLU A 87 -8.70 -12.78 15.22
C GLU A 87 -8.86 -11.27 15.45
#